data_AF-A0A4U6M3S9-F1
#
_entry.id   AF-A0A4U6M3S9-F1
#
_cell.length_a   1.000
_cell.length_b   1.000
_cell.length_c   1.000
_cell.angle_alpha   90.00
_cell.angle_beta   90.00
_cell.angle_gamma   90.00
#
_symmetry.space_group_name_H-M   'P 1'
#
loop_
_entity.id
_entity.type
_entity.pdbx_description
1 polymer ?
#
loop_
_entity_poly.entity_id
_entity_poly.type
_entity_poly.pdbx_seq_one_letter_code
_entity_poly.pdbx_strand_id
1 'polypeptide(L)'
;LSFLPVGIILLIVAPWLSYVLYKPEVTHSAEVAAWAGDELKTMGKLTRKEITLIGLVLLSLGLWVFGGKLIDATAVGLLAVSLMLALHVVPWKDIT
;
A
#
# COMPACT_ATOMS: atom_id res chain seq x y z
N LEU A 1 9.26 21.28 18.96
CA LEU A 1 10.29 21.30 17.88
C LEU A 1 11.54 20.45 18.18
N SER A 2 11.69 19.85 19.37
CA SER A 2 12.94 19.18 19.77
C SER A 2 13.16 17.75 19.24
N PHE A 3 12.18 17.14 18.58
CA PHE A 3 12.26 15.75 18.09
C PHE A 3 12.71 15.64 16.62
N LEU A 4 12.65 16.74 15.87
CA LEU A 4 12.97 16.78 14.45
C LEU A 4 14.43 16.36 14.12
N PRO A 5 15.45 16.83 14.87
CA PRO A 5 16.85 16.46 14.59
C PRO A 5 17.09 14.98 14.83
N VAL A 6 16.54 14.43 15.92
CA VAL A 6 16.66 13.02 16.29
C VAL A 6 15.91 12.13 15.31
N GLY A 7 14.71 12.54 14.86
CA GLY A 7 13.92 11.80 13.88
C GLY A 7 14.61 11.68 12.52
N ILE A 8 15.27 12.74 12.05
CA ILE A 8 16.03 12.71 10.79
C ILE A 8 17.25 11.79 10.91
N ILE A 9 17.98 11.85 12.02
CA ILE A 9 19.12 10.98 12.27
C ILE A 9 18.66 9.51 12.32
N LEU A 10 17.58 9.20 13.03
CA LEU A 10 17.01 7.84 13.08
C LEU A 10 16.50 7.37 11.71
N LEU A 11 15.88 8.24 10.91
CA LEU A 11 15.42 7.91 9.56
C LEU A 11 16.55 7.60 8.59
N ILE A 12 17.75 8.15 8.80
CA ILE A 12 18.93 7.84 7.97
C ILE A 12 19.66 6.61 8.54
N VAL A 13 19.81 6.54 9.86
CA VAL A 13 20.53 5.44 10.53
C VAL A 13 19.78 4.12 10.41
N ALA A 14 18.45 4.10 10.50
CA ALA A 14 17.66 2.86 10.37
C ALA A 14 17.84 2.14 9.02
N PRO A 15 17.67 2.79 7.85
CA PRO A 15 17.93 2.14 6.57
C PRO A 15 19.42 1.86 6.35
N TRP A 16 20.33 2.72 6.83
CA TRP A 16 21.77 2.45 6.74
C TRP A 16 22.17 1.20 7.54
N LEU A 17 21.72 1.10 8.78
CA LEU A 17 21.99 -0.04 9.66
C LEU A 17 21.36 -1.31 9.11
N SER A 18 20.12 -1.23 8.60
CA SER A 18 19.46 -2.33 7.91
C SER A 18 20.25 -2.77 6.67
N TYR A 19 20.75 -1.83 5.88
CA TYR A 19 21.56 -2.12 4.69
C TYR A 19 22.92 -2.77 5.03
N VAL A 20 23.53 -2.39 6.15
CA VAL A 20 24.82 -2.96 6.59
C VAL A 20 24.64 -4.32 7.27
N LEU A 21 23.60 -4.50 8.10
CA LEU A 21 23.30 -5.77 8.79
C LEU A 21 22.68 -6.81 7.85
N TYR A 22 21.76 -6.38 6.99
CA TYR A 22 21.08 -7.19 5.98
C TYR A 22 21.51 -6.70 4.60
N LYS A 23 22.81 -6.86 4.30
CA LYS A 23 23.36 -6.55 2.98
C LYS A 23 22.51 -7.30 1.93
N PRO A 24 21.69 -6.58 1.14
CA PRO A 24 20.74 -7.23 0.26
C PRO A 24 21.52 -7.96 -0.83
N GLU A 25 21.35 -9.28 -0.92
CA GLU A 25 22.00 -10.12 -1.94
C GLU A 25 21.57 -9.77 -3.37
N VAL A 26 20.45 -9.06 -3.53
CA VAL A 26 19.87 -8.72 -4.83
C VAL A 26 19.84 -7.20 -5.00
N THR A 27 21.00 -6.61 -5.32
CA THR A 27 21.10 -5.16 -5.53
C THR A 27 20.60 -4.72 -6.90
N HIS A 28 20.67 -5.56 -7.93
CA HIS A 28 20.16 -5.26 -9.27
C HIS A 28 19.65 -6.57 -9.88
N SER A 29 18.34 -6.72 -9.99
CA SER A 29 17.80 -7.72 -10.90
C SER A 29 17.12 -6.98 -12.05
N ALA A 30 17.93 -6.63 -13.05
CA ALA A 30 17.42 -6.10 -14.32
C ALA A 30 16.45 -7.11 -14.96
N GLU A 31 16.64 -8.40 -14.69
CA GLU A 31 15.69 -9.45 -15.02
C GLU A 31 14.35 -9.30 -14.32
N VAL A 32 14.29 -8.85 -13.06
CA VAL A 32 13.01 -8.60 -12.37
C VAL A 32 12.26 -7.44 -13.00
N ALA A 33 12.94 -6.39 -13.47
CA ALA A 33 12.28 -5.30 -14.19
C ALA A 33 11.75 -5.74 -15.56
N ALA A 34 12.52 -6.54 -16.30
CA ALA A 34 12.10 -7.10 -17.58
C ALA A 34 10.95 -8.12 -17.41
N TRP A 35 11.07 -9.00 -16.43
CA TRP A 35 10.04 -9.97 -16.03
C TRP A 35 8.77 -9.27 -15.54
N ALA A 36 8.86 -8.24 -14.70
CA ALA A 36 7.70 -7.46 -14.27
C ALA A 36 7.02 -6.76 -15.46
N GLY A 37 7.79 -6.30 -16.44
CA GLY A 37 7.27 -5.72 -17.68
C GLY A 37 6.52 -6.73 -18.56
N ASP A 38 7.04 -7.95 -18.67
CA ASP A 38 6.35 -9.02 -19.39
C ASP A 38 5.15 -9.57 -18.62
N GLU A 39 5.24 -9.67 -17.29
CA GLU A 39 4.13 -10.06 -16.43
C GLU A 39 3.01 -9.00 -16.43
N LEU A 40 3.35 -7.71 -16.51
CA LEU A 40 2.35 -6.65 -16.72
C LEU A 40 1.60 -6.82 -18.05
N LYS A 41 2.31 -7.26 -19.10
CA LYS A 41 1.70 -7.52 -20.41
C LYS A 41 0.82 -8.76 -20.38
N THR A 42 1.18 -9.81 -19.64
CA THR A 42 0.37 -11.03 -19.48
C THR A 42 -0.87 -10.78 -18.61
N MET A 43 -0.77 -9.95 -17.57
CA MET A 43 -1.91 -9.53 -16.74
C MET A 43 -2.95 -8.73 -17.55
N GLY A 44 -2.52 -7.98 -18.56
CA GLY A 44 -3.41 -7.30 -19.48
C GLY A 44 -4.12 -6.07 -18.87
N LYS A 45 -5.27 -5.70 -19.42
CA LYS A 45 -5.99 -4.47 -19.00
C LYS A 45 -6.65 -4.68 -17.63
N LEU A 46 -6.53 -3.66 -16.77
CA LEU A 46 -7.26 -3.56 -15.51
C LEU A 46 -8.73 -3.93 -15.71
N THR A 47 -9.15 -4.97 -15.00
CA THR A 47 -10.52 -5.45 -15.00
C THR A 47 -11.42 -4.43 -14.29
N ARG A 48 -12.71 -4.42 -14.63
CA ARG A 48 -13.68 -3.49 -13.99
C ARG A 48 -13.69 -3.62 -12.46
N LYS A 49 -13.40 -4.82 -11.94
CA LYS A 49 -13.33 -5.08 -10.49
C LYS A 49 -12.12 -4.38 -9.86
N GLU A 50 -10.95 -4.44 -10.48
CA GLU A 50 -9.75 -3.76 -9.98
C GLU A 50 -9.93 -2.23 -9.98
N ILE A 51 -10.60 -1.67 -11.00
CA ILE A 51 -10.91 -0.24 -11.04
C ILE A 51 -11.85 0.15 -9.90
N THR A 52 -12.88 -0.66 -9.61
CA THR A 52 -13.76 -0.41 -8.46
C THR A 52 -13.01 -0.52 -7.13
N LEU A 53 -12.06 -1.45 -7.02
CA LEU A 53 -11.21 -1.61 -5.83
C LEU A 53 -10.32 -0.38 -5.61
N ILE A 54 -9.64 0.10 -6.66
CA ILE A 54 -8.82 1.31 -6.59
C ILE A 54 -9.68 2.51 -6.17
N GLY A 55 -10.89 2.65 -6.74
CA GLY A 55 -11.83 3.71 -6.35
C GLY A 55 -12.21 3.66 -4.87
N LEU A 56 -12.48 2.47 -4.35
CA LEU A 56 -12.78 2.24 -2.92
C LEU A 56 -11.60 2.59 -2.01
N VAL A 57 -10.38 2.18 -2.38
CA VAL A 57 -9.17 2.50 -1.61
C VAL A 57 -8.92 4.01 -1.59
N LEU A 58 -9.02 4.68 -2.74
CA LEU A 58 -8.88 6.13 -2.82
C LEU A 58 -9.95 6.86 -2.00
N LEU A 59 -11.20 6.37 -2.03
CA LEU A 59 -12.28 6.93 -1.22
C LEU A 59 -12.00 6.74 0.27
N SER A 60 -11.51 5.56 0.69
CA SER A 60 -11.11 5.28 2.08
C SER A 60 -9.98 6.19 2.55
N LEU A 61 -8.90 6.31 1.76
CA LEU A 61 -7.78 7.20 2.06
C LEU A 61 -8.23 8.67 2.11
N GLY A 62 -9.11 9.08 1.21
CA GLY A 62 -9.74 10.40 1.24
C GLY A 62 -10.53 10.60 2.53
N LEU A 63 -11.42 9.67 2.87
CA LEU A 63 -12.18 9.73 4.11
C LEU A 63 -11.28 9.73 5.34
N TRP A 64 -10.13 9.07 5.30
CA TRP A 64 -9.18 9.06 6.41
C TRP A 64 -8.48 10.42 6.56
N VAL A 65 -7.96 10.97 5.47
CA VAL A 65 -7.23 12.26 5.48
C VAL A 65 -8.16 13.42 5.79
N PHE A 66 -9.37 13.45 5.20
CA PHE A 66 -10.36 14.51 5.43
C PHE A 66 -11.21 14.28 6.70
N GLY A 67 -11.48 13.02 7.04
CA GLY A 67 -12.31 12.62 8.17
C GLY A 67 -11.55 12.48 9.48
N GLY A 68 -10.22 12.61 9.52
CA GLY A 68 -9.42 12.46 10.74
C GLY A 68 -9.78 13.41 11.90
N LYS A 69 -10.62 14.43 11.70
CA LYS A 69 -11.19 15.27 12.77
C LYS A 69 -12.55 14.78 13.32
N LEU A 70 -13.25 13.92 12.57
CA LEU A 70 -14.63 13.48 12.88
C LEU A 70 -14.73 11.96 13.07
N ILE A 71 -13.84 11.17 12.46
CA ILE A 71 -13.88 9.72 12.41
C ILE A 71 -12.47 9.16 12.64
N ASP A 72 -12.34 8.21 13.57
CA ASP A 72 -11.08 7.52 13.87
C ASP A 72 -10.60 6.69 12.67
N ALA A 73 -9.29 6.54 12.50
CA ALA A 73 -8.68 5.73 11.43
C ALA A 73 -9.26 4.32 11.38
N THR A 74 -9.53 3.75 12.55
CA THR A 74 -10.10 2.40 12.70
C THR A 74 -11.51 2.32 12.10
N ALA A 75 -12.34 3.35 12.35
CA ALA A 75 -13.71 3.41 11.85
C ALA A 75 -13.74 3.62 10.33
N VAL A 76 -12.83 4.43 9.78
CA VAL A 76 -12.69 4.58 8.32
C VAL A 76 -12.26 3.27 7.67
N GLY A 77 -11.34 2.53 8.28
CA GLY A 77 -10.92 1.20 7.82
C GLY A 77 -12.07 0.19 7.82
N LEU A 78 -12.82 0.11 8.92
CA LEU A 78 -14.01 -0.76 9.04
C LEU A 78 -15.09 -0.42 8.00
N LEU A 79 -15.34 0.87 7.77
CA LEU A 79 -16.33 1.33 6.80
C LEU A 79 -15.88 0.99 5.37
N ALA A 80 -14.59 1.18 5.05
CA ALA A 80 -14.01 0.81 3.76
C ALA A 80 -14.11 -0.70 3.49
N VAL A 81 -13.74 -1.54 4.47
CA VAL A 81 -13.86 -3.00 4.37
C VAL A 81 -15.33 -3.42 4.19
N SER A 82 -16.25 -2.82 4.95
CA SER A 82 -17.68 -3.07 4.83
C SER A 82 -18.21 -2.71 3.43
N LEU A 83 -17.79 -1.56 2.87
CA LEU A 83 -18.16 -1.16 1.51
C LEU A 83 -17.56 -2.10 0.45
N MET A 84 -16.30 -2.55 0.62
CA MET A 84 -15.65 -3.51 -0.28
C MET A 84 -16.41 -4.83 -0.35
N LEU A 85 -16.89 -5.32 0.79
CA LEU A 85 -17.72 -6.52 0.91
C LEU A 85 -19.11 -6.30 0.29
N ALA A 86 -19.76 -5.17 0.59
CA ALA A 86 -21.09 -4.84 0.07
C ALA A 86 -21.12 -4.67 -1.45
N LEU A 87 -20.08 -4.10 -2.04
CA LEU A 87 -19.93 -3.93 -3.49
C LEU A 87 -19.46 -5.21 -4.20
N HIS A 88 -19.20 -6.30 -3.45
CA HIS A 88 -18.73 -7.60 -3.97
C HIS A 88 -17.51 -7.48 -4.89
N VAL A 89 -16.66 -6.49 -4.61
CA VAL A 89 -15.46 -6.18 -5.39
C VAL A 89 -14.35 -7.17 -5.05
N VAL A 90 -14.27 -7.59 -3.79
CA VAL A 90 -13.39 -8.64 -3.31
C VAL A 90 -14.21 -9.94 -3.20
N PRO A 91 -13.91 -10.98 -4.01
CA PRO A 91 -14.51 -12.28 -3.78
C PRO A 91 -14.05 -12.79 -2.40
N TRP A 92 -14.95 -13.35 -1.61
CA TRP A 92 -14.67 -13.96 -0.30
C TRP A 92 -13.47 -14.93 -0.29
N LYS A 93 -13.08 -15.42 -1.47
CA LYS A 93 -11.94 -16.30 -1.71
C LYS A 93 -10.56 -15.66 -1.50
N ASP A 94 -10.46 -14.32 -1.37
CA ASP A 94 -9.19 -13.64 -1.06
C ASP A 94 -9.03 -13.41 0.45
N ILE A 95 -10.08 -13.64 1.25
CA ILE A 95 -10.09 -13.47 2.71
C ILE A 95 -9.90 -14.83 3.43
N THR A 96 -10.03 -15.96 2.73
CA THR A 96 -9.81 -17.34 3.23
C THR A 96 -8.77 -18.03 2.37
#